data_AF-A0AA89BQ19-F1
#
_entry.id   AF-A0AA89BQ19-F1
#
_cell.length_a   1.000
_cell.length_b   1.000
_cell.length_c   1.000
_cell.angle_alpha   90.00
_cell.angle_beta   90.00
_cell.angle_gamma   90.00
#
_symmetry.space_group_name_H-M   'P 1'
#
loop_
_entity.id
_entity.type
_entity.pdbx_description
1 polymer ?
#
loop_
_entity_poly.entity_id
_entity_poly.type
_entity_poly.pdbx_seq_one_letter_code
_entity_poly.pdbx_strand_id
1 'polypeptide(L)'
;MRKRQNVHYYFCRYQLTWKDLHDNSESAARQAEEVDSQITKLYVHYDRQCEIMTRLHEGIAGLPVILNQLQELTDVLANLEEEYDKVEAALVYLEDVCEEAELQQAKVVDCQKLAKYQTRKKEEMEKLKIQLAKEHAKSVESVEKKRNVKLKERQEAFQEAFKEDVDYYREHGRLDRVSVSSTDSGKKTDLADFKVEEDAGILDEFLASDEITPSTEDASATTTGRIQDTFSDEENLPVSVQSNDDLDPEGDYFEDDLAATHGDPYLESEENTEESDLEKIDSDTKT
;
A
#
# COMPACT_ATOMS: atom_id res chain seq x y z
N MET A 1 54.27 -133.33 -39.32
CA MET A 1 52.91 -132.81 -39.09
C MET A 1 52.78 -131.98 -37.79
N ARG A 2 53.25 -132.44 -36.62
CA ARG A 2 53.14 -131.71 -35.33
C ARG A 2 53.72 -130.28 -35.29
N LYS A 3 54.85 -130.00 -35.96
CA LYS A 3 55.43 -128.64 -35.99
C LYS A 3 54.54 -127.61 -36.70
N ARG A 4 53.79 -128.01 -37.74
CA ARG A 4 52.85 -127.12 -38.43
C ARG A 4 51.60 -126.82 -37.59
N GLN A 5 51.11 -127.81 -36.84
CA GLN A 5 49.99 -127.63 -35.91
C GLN A 5 50.32 -126.61 -34.80
N ASN A 6 51.53 -126.68 -34.24
CA ASN A 6 51.97 -125.73 -33.20
C ASN A 6 52.09 -124.31 -33.73
N VAL A 7 52.66 -124.09 -34.92
CA VAL A 7 52.77 -122.74 -35.51
C VAL A 7 51.40 -122.13 -35.76
N HIS A 8 50.44 -122.91 -36.27
CA HIS A 8 49.06 -122.45 -36.47
C HIS A 8 48.39 -122.12 -35.13
N TYR A 9 48.59 -122.93 -34.08
CA TYR A 9 48.06 -122.65 -32.75
C TYR A 9 48.63 -121.35 -32.16
N TYR A 10 49.95 -121.14 -32.24
CA TYR A 10 50.57 -119.89 -31.78
C TYR A 10 50.07 -118.69 -32.58
N PHE A 11 49.97 -118.80 -33.90
CA PHE A 11 49.44 -117.73 -34.76
C PHE A 11 47.99 -117.36 -34.41
N CYS A 12 47.09 -118.35 -34.28
CA CYS A 12 45.71 -118.10 -33.87
C CYS A 12 45.62 -117.48 -32.47
N ARG A 13 46.45 -117.91 -31.52
CA ARG A 13 46.48 -117.32 -30.17
C ARG A 13 46.92 -115.87 -30.22
N TYR A 14 47.98 -115.55 -30.96
CA TYR A 14 48.44 -114.17 -31.13
C TYR A 14 47.38 -113.29 -31.81
N GLN A 15 46.72 -113.81 -32.85
CA GLN A 15 45.66 -113.09 -33.55
C GLN A 15 44.46 -112.78 -32.64
N LEU A 16 44.04 -113.73 -31.78
CA LEU A 16 42.99 -113.51 -30.80
C LEU A 16 43.41 -112.50 -29.74
N THR A 17 44.60 -112.63 -29.15
CA THR A 17 45.08 -111.65 -28.17
C THR A 17 45.25 -110.25 -28.76
N TRP A 18 45.63 -110.15 -30.03
CA TRP A 18 45.76 -108.88 -30.72
C TRP A 18 44.39 -108.26 -31.00
N LYS A 19 43.40 -109.07 -31.38
CA LYS A 19 42.01 -108.63 -31.52
C LYS A 19 41.46 -108.11 -30.19
N ASP A 20 41.61 -108.87 -29.10
CA ASP A 20 41.14 -108.47 -27.77
C ASP A 20 41.82 -107.17 -27.31
N LEU A 21 43.13 -107.01 -27.59
CA LEU A 21 43.86 -105.77 -27.30
C LEU A 21 43.34 -104.60 -28.13
N HIS A 22 43.04 -104.81 -29.41
CA HIS A 22 42.50 -103.78 -30.30
C HIS A 22 41.10 -103.36 -29.86
N ASP A 23 40.21 -104.32 -29.58
CA ASP A 23 38.85 -104.08 -29.10
C ASP A 23 38.88 -103.31 -27.76
N ASN A 24 39.80 -103.66 -26.85
CA ASN A 24 40.01 -102.91 -25.61
C ASN A 24 40.55 -101.49 -25.84
N SER A 25 41.50 -101.32 -26.76
CA SER A 25 42.05 -100.01 -27.12
C SER A 25 41.00 -99.11 -27.77
N GLU A 26 40.14 -99.67 -28.62
CA GLU A 26 39.05 -98.95 -29.26
C GLU A 26 37.97 -98.55 -28.25
N SER A 27 37.60 -99.45 -27.33
CA SER A 27 36.68 -99.16 -26.24
C SER A 27 37.22 -98.06 -25.31
N ALA A 28 38.52 -98.12 -24.97
CA ALA A 28 39.19 -97.10 -24.17
C ALA A 28 39.22 -95.74 -24.89
N ALA A 29 39.47 -95.71 -26.20
CA ALA A 29 39.41 -94.48 -27.01
C ALA A 29 38.00 -93.89 -27.03
N ARG A 30 36.95 -94.70 -27.26
CA ARG A 30 35.55 -94.24 -27.22
C ARG A 30 35.15 -93.71 -25.84
N GLN A 31 35.59 -94.35 -24.76
CA GLN A 31 35.33 -93.87 -23.41
C GLN A 31 36.03 -92.53 -23.13
N ALA A 32 37.27 -92.37 -23.62
CA ALA A 32 37.99 -91.10 -23.52
C ALA A 32 37.27 -89.97 -24.30
N GLU A 33 36.78 -90.24 -25.51
CA GLU A 33 35.99 -89.28 -26.30
C GLU A 33 34.69 -88.87 -25.61
N GLU A 34 33.98 -89.80 -24.98
CA GLU A 34 32.76 -89.48 -24.23
C GLU A 34 33.06 -88.61 -23.00
N VAL A 35 34.13 -88.91 -22.27
CA VAL A 35 34.57 -88.09 -21.13
C VAL A 35 34.98 -86.69 -21.60
N ASP A 36 35.70 -86.57 -22.71
CA ASP A 36 36.09 -85.27 -23.29
C ASP A 36 34.87 -84.44 -23.73
N SER A 37 33.87 -85.10 -24.33
CA SER A 37 32.58 -84.48 -24.67
C SER A 37 31.84 -83.96 -23.44
N GLN A 38 31.83 -84.73 -22.34
CA GLN A 38 31.23 -84.30 -21.07
C GLN A 38 32.00 -83.15 -20.43
N ILE A 39 33.33 -83.19 -20.42
CA ILE A 39 34.19 -82.11 -19.91
C ILE A 39 33.93 -80.83 -20.70
N THR A 40 33.86 -80.91 -22.03
CA THR A 40 33.61 -79.75 -22.89
C THR A 40 32.24 -79.14 -22.61
N LYS A 41 31.19 -79.96 -22.47
CA LYS A 41 29.83 -79.49 -22.09
C LYS A 41 29.83 -78.81 -20.73
N LEU A 42 30.51 -79.39 -19.74
CA LEU A 42 30.65 -78.79 -18.41
C LEU A 42 31.39 -77.46 -18.49
N TYR A 43 32.49 -77.37 -19.25
CA TYR A 43 33.24 -76.14 -19.45
C TYR A 43 32.36 -75.02 -20.01
N VAL A 44 31.63 -75.28 -21.11
CA VAL A 44 30.70 -74.31 -21.70
C VAL A 44 29.60 -73.90 -20.71
N HIS A 45 29.09 -74.84 -19.92
CA HIS A 45 28.09 -74.52 -18.90
C HIS A 45 28.68 -73.59 -17.81
N TYR A 46 29.86 -73.89 -17.29
CA TYR A 46 30.52 -73.06 -16.29
C TYR A 46 30.87 -71.68 -16.83
N ASP A 47 31.38 -71.60 -18.06
CA ASP A 47 31.71 -70.33 -18.72
C ASP A 47 30.46 -69.44 -18.84
N ARG A 48 29.33 -70.01 -19.30
CA ARG A 48 28.05 -69.29 -19.34
C ARG A 48 27.57 -68.83 -17.96
N GLN A 49 27.74 -69.64 -16.92
CA GLN A 49 27.38 -69.24 -15.55
C GLN A 49 28.26 -68.10 -15.05
N CYS A 50 29.56 -68.13 -15.37
CA CYS A 50 30.50 -67.05 -15.07
C CYS A 50 30.12 -65.76 -15.79
N GLU A 51 29.71 -65.81 -17.07
CA GLU A 51 29.22 -64.64 -17.80
C GLU A 51 27.97 -64.03 -17.15
N ILE A 52 26.99 -64.86 -16.78
CA ILE A 52 25.75 -64.38 -16.12
C ILE A 52 26.07 -63.74 -14.76
N MET A 53 26.93 -64.38 -13.97
CA MET A 53 27.36 -63.84 -12.67
C MET A 53 28.11 -62.51 -12.83
N THR A 54 28.95 -62.38 -13.87
CA THR A 54 29.68 -61.14 -14.14
C THR A 54 28.72 -60.01 -14.52
N ARG A 55 27.73 -60.27 -15.39
CA ARG A 55 26.70 -59.28 -15.73
C ARG A 55 25.86 -58.87 -14.52
N LEU A 56 25.51 -59.82 -13.66
CA LEU A 56 24.80 -59.51 -12.42
C LEU A 56 25.66 -58.63 -11.50
N HIS A 57 26.95 -58.96 -11.36
CA HIS A 57 27.89 -58.17 -10.57
C HIS A 57 28.03 -56.75 -11.11
N GLU A 58 28.17 -56.58 -12.44
CA GLU A 58 28.18 -55.27 -13.10
C GLU A 58 26.89 -54.49 -12.84
N GLY A 59 25.73 -55.14 -12.92
CA GLY A 59 24.44 -54.53 -12.62
C GLY A 59 24.33 -54.07 -11.16
N ILE A 60 24.78 -54.89 -10.21
CA ILE A 60 24.82 -54.54 -8.78
C ILE A 60 25.82 -53.40 -8.52
N ALA A 61 26.98 -53.43 -9.20
CA ALA A 61 27.99 -52.38 -9.09
C ALA A 61 27.53 -51.03 -9.66
N GLY A 62 26.52 -51.02 -10.54
CA GLY A 62 25.87 -49.80 -11.04
C GLY A 62 24.88 -49.16 -10.05
N LEU A 63 24.32 -49.92 -9.10
CA LEU A 63 23.33 -49.41 -8.15
C LEU A 63 23.83 -48.23 -7.28
N PRO A 64 25.06 -48.25 -6.73
CA PRO A 64 25.60 -47.11 -6.00
C PRO A 64 25.69 -45.83 -6.83
N VAL A 65 25.95 -45.94 -8.14
CA VAL A 65 26.00 -44.76 -9.03
C VAL A 65 24.62 -44.13 -9.14
N ILE A 66 23.58 -44.95 -9.34
CA ILE A 66 22.20 -44.47 -9.40
C ILE A 66 21.78 -43.88 -8.04
N LEU A 67 22.19 -44.50 -6.93
CA LEU A 67 21.90 -43.99 -5.59
C LEU A 67 22.58 -42.63 -5.35
N ASN A 68 23.83 -42.45 -5.78
CA ASN A 68 24.51 -41.17 -5.69
C ASN A 68 23.83 -40.11 -6.55
N GLN A 69 23.42 -40.45 -7.78
CA GLN A 69 22.65 -39.52 -8.63
C GLN A 69 21.30 -39.14 -8.00
N LEU A 70 20.61 -40.10 -7.38
CA LEU A 70 19.37 -39.83 -6.65
C LEU A 70 19.63 -38.91 -5.45
N GLN A 71 20.73 -39.12 -4.73
CA GLN A 71 21.13 -38.25 -3.62
C GLN A 71 21.44 -36.84 -4.11
N GLU A 72 22.21 -36.69 -5.18
CA GLU A 72 22.49 -35.39 -5.81
C GLU A 72 21.20 -34.66 -6.21
N LEU A 73 20.25 -35.37 -6.83
CA LEU A 73 18.94 -34.80 -7.16
C LEU A 73 18.14 -34.40 -5.92
N THR A 74 18.24 -35.18 -4.84
CA THR A 74 17.59 -34.87 -3.55
C THR A 74 18.21 -33.62 -2.92
N ASP A 75 19.54 -33.48 -2.99
CA ASP A 75 20.24 -32.31 -2.48
C ASP A 75 19.90 -31.06 -3.30
N VAL A 76 19.80 -31.17 -4.63
CA VAL A 76 19.35 -30.07 -5.50
C VAL A 76 17.91 -29.67 -5.18
N LEU A 77 17.02 -30.64 -4.93
CA LEU A 77 15.64 -30.35 -4.54
C LEU A 77 15.58 -29.62 -3.19
N ALA A 78 16.34 -30.08 -2.20
CA ALA A 78 16.42 -29.43 -0.89
C ALA A 78 16.97 -27.99 -0.98
N ASN A 79 17.99 -27.76 -1.81
CA ASN A 79 18.51 -26.41 -2.06
C ASN A 79 17.46 -25.52 -2.73
N LEU A 80 16.70 -26.08 -3.68
CA LEU A 80 15.63 -25.35 -4.36
C LEU A 80 14.49 -24.98 -3.39
N GLU A 81 14.12 -25.89 -2.47
CA GLU A 81 13.17 -25.60 -1.39
C GLU A 81 13.67 -24.44 -0.51
N GLU A 82 14.95 -24.44 -0.11
CA GLU A 82 15.54 -23.32 0.65
C GLU A 82 15.53 -21.99 -0.12
N GLU A 83 15.75 -22.03 -1.44
CA GLU A 83 15.66 -20.85 -2.30
C GLU A 83 14.22 -20.34 -2.41
N TYR A 84 13.22 -21.23 -2.49
CA TYR A 84 11.81 -20.85 -2.45
C TYR A 84 11.45 -20.18 -1.13
N ASP A 85 11.85 -20.73 0.02
CA ASP A 85 11.61 -20.12 1.33
C ASP A 85 12.19 -18.70 1.42
N LYS A 86 13.40 -18.49 0.86
CA LYS A 86 14.03 -17.16 0.79
C LYS A 86 13.24 -16.19 -0.09
N VAL A 87 12.76 -16.65 -1.24
CA VAL A 87 11.95 -15.84 -2.15
C VAL A 87 10.61 -15.48 -1.50
N GLU A 88 9.95 -16.44 -0.85
CA GLU A 88 8.70 -16.20 -0.11
C GLU A 88 8.91 -15.16 1.01
N ALA A 89 9.96 -15.30 1.81
CA ALA A 89 10.30 -14.32 2.84
C ALA A 89 10.58 -12.92 2.25
N ALA A 90 11.26 -12.84 1.10
CA ALA A 90 11.52 -11.58 0.42
C ALA A 90 10.25 -10.94 -0.16
N LEU A 91 9.29 -11.76 -0.63
CA LEU A 91 8.00 -11.29 -1.12
C LEU A 91 7.14 -10.73 0.02
N VAL A 92 7.09 -11.41 1.17
CA VAL A 92 6.40 -10.90 2.37
C VAL A 92 7.00 -9.56 2.80
N TYR A 93 8.33 -9.45 2.85
CA TYR A 93 8.99 -8.19 3.17
C TYR A 93 8.68 -7.08 2.15
N LEU A 94 8.57 -7.43 0.86
CA LEU A 94 8.21 -6.47 -0.17
C LEU A 94 6.77 -5.98 0.01
N GLU A 95 5.85 -6.86 0.38
CA GLU A 95 4.46 -6.51 0.69
C GLU A 95 4.40 -5.52 1.87
N ASP A 96 5.08 -5.82 2.98
CA ASP A 96 5.18 -4.93 4.14
C ASP A 96 5.70 -3.52 3.77
N VAL A 97 6.73 -3.46 2.91
CA VAL A 97 7.28 -2.19 2.44
C VAL A 97 6.32 -1.44 1.51
N CYS A 98 5.57 -2.15 0.67
CA CYS A 98 4.54 -1.54 -0.18
C CYS A 98 3.41 -0.96 0.67
N GLU A 99 2.90 -1.72 1.64
CA GLU A 99 1.84 -1.27 2.55
C GLU A 99 2.26 -0.02 3.34
N GLU A 100 3.49 -0.01 3.88
CA GLU A 100 4.03 1.15 4.59
C GLU A 100 4.15 2.37 3.65
N ALA A 101 4.58 2.18 2.40
CA ALA A 101 4.67 3.26 1.43
C ALA A 101 3.29 3.85 1.08
N GLU A 102 2.28 3.01 0.87
CA GLU A 102 0.90 3.42 0.62
C GLU A 102 0.33 4.21 1.82
N LEU A 103 0.56 3.71 3.03
CA LEU A 103 0.12 4.35 4.26
C LEU A 103 0.81 5.71 4.47
N GLN A 104 2.10 5.82 4.17
CA GLN A 104 2.81 7.09 4.19
C GLN A 104 2.25 8.07 3.15
N GLN A 105 1.96 7.61 1.93
CA GLN A 105 1.35 8.44 0.90
C GLN A 105 -0.02 8.95 1.32
N ALA A 106 -0.87 8.09 1.89
CA ALA A 106 -2.18 8.47 2.41
C ALA A 106 -2.07 9.54 3.52
N LYS A 107 -1.16 9.36 4.48
CA LYS A 107 -0.86 10.36 5.53
C LYS A 107 -0.47 11.71 4.92
N VAL A 108 0.42 11.71 3.93
CA VAL A 108 0.86 12.95 3.27
C VAL A 108 -0.32 13.65 2.58
N VAL A 109 -1.16 12.90 1.88
CA VAL A 109 -2.36 13.44 1.21
C VAL A 109 -3.32 14.07 2.24
N ASP A 110 -3.55 13.41 3.37
CA ASP A 110 -4.45 13.94 4.40
C ASP A 110 -3.86 15.15 5.14
N CYS A 111 -2.55 15.17 5.41
CA CYS A 111 -1.86 16.36 5.90
C CYS A 111 -1.99 17.53 4.92
N GLN A 112 -1.88 17.29 3.62
CA GLN A 112 -2.07 18.33 2.60
C GLN A 112 -3.51 18.84 2.57
N LYS A 113 -4.51 17.96 2.67
CA LYS A 113 -5.93 18.35 2.77
C LYS A 113 -6.17 19.22 4.01
N LEU A 114 -5.62 18.82 5.16
CA LEU A 114 -5.75 19.56 6.41
C LEU A 114 -5.08 20.93 6.32
N ALA A 115 -3.89 21.01 5.74
CA ALA A 115 -3.19 22.27 5.51
C ALA A 115 -4.01 23.23 4.63
N LYS A 116 -4.56 22.73 3.51
CA LYS A 116 -5.45 23.51 2.63
C LYS A 116 -6.73 23.98 3.35
N TYR A 117 -7.31 23.14 4.19
CA TYR A 117 -8.47 23.51 4.99
C TYR A 117 -8.13 24.64 5.97
N GLN A 118 -7.01 24.52 6.69
CA GLN A 118 -6.55 25.53 7.64
C GLN A 118 -6.26 26.87 6.96
N THR A 119 -5.62 26.88 5.79
CA THR A 119 -5.37 28.13 5.04
C THR A 119 -6.68 28.78 4.61
N ARG A 120 -7.61 28.00 4.03
CA ARG A 120 -8.94 28.51 3.65
C ARG A 120 -9.69 29.10 4.85
N LYS A 121 -9.66 28.43 6.00
CA LYS A 121 -10.29 28.96 7.22
C LYS A 121 -9.64 30.23 7.75
N LYS A 122 -8.32 30.36 7.66
CA LYS A 122 -7.63 31.61 8.01
C LYS A 122 -8.04 32.75 7.09
N GLU A 123 -8.13 32.50 5.78
CA GLU A 123 -8.58 33.50 4.80
C GLU A 123 -10.04 33.92 5.01
N GLU A 124 -10.94 32.97 5.30
CA GLU A 124 -12.34 33.26 5.64
C GLU A 124 -12.45 34.14 6.90
N MET A 125 -11.70 33.81 7.95
CA MET A 125 -11.63 34.60 9.18
C MET A 125 -11.09 36.01 8.94
N GLU A 126 -10.05 36.16 8.12
CA GLU A 126 -9.49 37.46 7.76
C GLU A 126 -10.49 38.30 6.95
N LYS A 127 -11.19 37.69 5.98
CA LYS A 127 -12.26 38.36 5.23
C LYS A 127 -13.38 38.85 6.14
N LEU A 128 -13.83 38.03 7.10
CA LEU A 128 -14.85 38.43 8.08
C LEU A 128 -14.37 39.58 8.97
N LYS A 129 -13.12 39.54 9.44
CA LYS A 129 -12.53 40.66 10.22
C LYS A 129 -12.51 41.96 9.42
N ILE A 130 -12.10 41.91 8.15
CA ILE A 130 -12.08 43.09 7.28
C ILE A 130 -13.49 43.62 7.03
N GLN A 131 -14.47 42.73 6.77
CA GLN A 131 -15.88 43.10 6.60
C GLN A 131 -16.44 43.76 7.86
N LEU A 132 -16.22 43.16 9.03
CA LEU A 132 -16.66 43.70 10.32
C LEU A 132 -16.05 45.08 10.59
N ALA A 133 -14.74 45.25 10.35
CA ALA A 133 -14.07 46.55 10.51
C ALA A 133 -14.64 47.61 9.56
N LYS A 134 -14.95 47.22 8.31
CA LYS A 134 -15.57 48.11 7.31
C LYS A 134 -16.99 48.51 7.72
N GLU A 135 -17.79 47.57 8.21
CA GLU A 135 -19.14 47.82 8.71
C GLU A 135 -19.11 48.74 9.94
N HIS A 136 -18.21 48.48 10.88
CA HIS A 136 -18.00 49.32 12.05
C HIS A 136 -17.61 50.76 11.64
N ALA A 137 -16.64 50.92 10.74
CA ALA A 137 -16.23 52.24 10.24
C ALA A 137 -17.41 52.99 9.58
N LYS A 138 -18.22 52.30 8.76
CA LYS A 138 -19.42 52.88 8.15
C LYS A 138 -20.48 53.25 9.18
N SER A 139 -20.66 52.43 10.22
CA SER A 139 -21.59 52.69 11.32
C SER A 139 -21.18 53.93 12.11
N VAL A 140 -19.90 54.02 12.50
CA VAL A 140 -19.32 55.19 13.17
C VAL A 140 -19.50 56.45 12.32
N GLU A 141 -19.18 56.40 11.03
CA GLU A 141 -19.36 57.54 10.13
C GLU A 141 -20.83 58.01 10.06
N SER A 142 -21.79 57.07 10.04
CA SER A 142 -23.22 57.38 10.08
C SER A 142 -23.64 58.05 11.40
N VAL A 143 -23.15 57.54 12.53
CA VAL A 143 -23.41 58.10 13.87
C VAL A 143 -22.80 59.50 13.98
N GLU A 144 -21.57 59.70 13.53
CA GLU A 144 -20.90 61.00 13.51
C GLU A 144 -21.61 62.01 12.60
N LYS A 145 -22.03 61.60 11.40
CA LYS A 145 -22.85 62.45 10.52
C LYS A 145 -24.15 62.89 11.19
N LYS A 146 -24.88 61.96 11.82
CA LYS A 146 -26.11 62.28 12.57
C LYS A 146 -25.82 63.25 13.73
N ARG A 147 -24.71 63.04 14.46
CA ARG A 147 -24.27 63.94 15.54
C ARG A 147 -23.94 65.34 15.01
N ASN A 148 -23.22 65.43 13.90
CA ASN A 148 -22.82 66.69 13.27
C ASN A 148 -24.01 67.48 12.73
N VAL A 149 -24.98 66.81 12.10
CA VAL A 149 -26.23 67.46 11.65
C VAL A 149 -26.97 68.08 12.84
N LYS A 150 -27.18 67.32 13.93
CA LYS A 150 -27.82 67.84 15.15
C LYS A 150 -27.07 69.03 15.75
N LEU A 151 -25.73 68.97 15.76
CA LEU A 151 -24.90 70.06 16.28
C LEU A 151 -25.02 71.31 15.41
N LYS A 152 -25.06 71.14 14.08
CA LYS A 152 -25.21 72.21 13.11
C LYS A 152 -26.59 72.85 13.16
N GLU A 153 -27.66 72.06 13.22
CA GLU A 153 -29.04 72.55 13.40
C GLU A 153 -29.15 73.38 14.68
N ARG A 154 -28.56 72.91 15.79
CA ARG A 154 -28.51 73.66 17.04
C ARG A 154 -27.73 74.97 16.92
N GLN A 155 -26.61 74.96 16.21
CA GLN A 155 -25.83 76.17 15.93
C GLN A 155 -26.62 77.16 15.06
N GLU A 156 -27.28 76.69 14.01
CA GLU A 156 -28.11 77.50 13.12
C GLU A 156 -29.28 78.13 13.88
N ALA A 157 -29.99 77.35 14.71
CA ALA A 157 -31.06 77.86 15.57
C ALA A 157 -30.58 78.94 16.55
N PHE A 158 -29.40 78.76 17.17
CA PHE A 158 -28.81 79.79 18.03
C PHE A 158 -28.37 81.03 17.25
N GLN A 159 -27.87 80.88 16.02
CA GLN A 159 -27.50 82.02 15.17
C GLN A 159 -28.73 82.78 14.67
N GLU A 160 -29.81 82.09 14.33
CA GLU A 160 -31.08 82.69 13.93
C GLU A 160 -31.70 83.48 15.09
N ALA A 161 -31.82 82.86 16.27
CA ALA A 161 -32.25 83.57 17.48
C ALA A 161 -31.37 84.79 17.79
N PHE A 162 -30.05 84.68 17.62
CA PHE A 162 -29.14 85.81 17.81
C PHE A 162 -29.35 86.93 16.77
N LYS A 163 -29.62 86.60 15.50
CA LYS A 163 -29.93 87.60 14.47
C LYS A 163 -31.24 88.30 14.79
N GLU A 164 -32.25 87.54 15.17
CA GLU A 164 -33.54 88.07 15.62
C GLU A 164 -33.35 89.02 16.81
N ASP A 165 -32.54 88.65 17.81
CA ASP A 165 -32.17 89.54 18.93
C ASP A 165 -31.47 90.83 18.47
N VAL A 166 -30.56 90.74 17.50
CA VAL A 166 -29.83 91.90 16.95
C VAL A 166 -30.74 92.81 16.14
N ASP A 167 -31.64 92.25 15.33
CA ASP A 167 -32.58 93.02 14.54
C ASP A 167 -33.65 93.66 15.44
N TYR A 168 -34.13 92.93 16.45
CA TYR A 168 -34.97 93.49 17.52
C TYR A 168 -34.28 94.66 18.23
N TYR A 169 -32.99 94.53 18.56
CA TYR A 169 -32.19 95.61 19.15
C TYR A 169 -32.08 96.83 18.23
N ARG A 170 -31.87 96.62 16.93
CA ARG A 170 -31.80 97.71 15.93
C ARG A 170 -33.11 98.46 15.82
N GLU A 171 -34.23 97.74 15.89
CA GLU A 171 -35.58 98.32 15.78
C GLU A 171 -36.03 99.03 17.07
N HIS A 172 -35.73 98.46 18.24
CA HIS A 172 -36.30 98.91 19.53
C HIS A 172 -35.28 99.59 20.47
N GLY A 173 -33.99 99.59 20.13
CA GLY A 173 -32.91 100.28 20.84
C GLY A 173 -32.52 99.68 22.21
N ARG A 174 -33.12 98.55 22.62
CA ARG A 174 -32.83 97.81 23.85
C ARG A 174 -32.91 96.31 23.59
N LEU A 175 -31.98 95.55 24.17
CA LEU A 175 -32.02 94.09 24.11
C LEU A 175 -32.96 93.65 25.22
N ASP A 176 -34.04 92.94 24.88
CA ASP A 176 -34.74 92.09 25.85
C ASP A 176 -33.86 90.87 26.12
N ARG A 177 -32.71 91.11 26.75
CA ARG A 177 -32.17 90.08 27.63
C ARG A 177 -33.24 89.92 28.68
N VAL A 178 -33.99 88.84 28.59
CA VAL A 178 -34.60 88.22 29.76
C VAL A 178 -33.48 88.18 30.79
N SER A 179 -33.55 89.15 31.70
CA SER A 179 -32.88 89.07 32.97
C SER A 179 -33.19 87.69 33.49
N VAL A 180 -32.19 87.00 34.02
CA VAL A 180 -32.41 85.83 34.85
C VAL A 180 -33.26 86.27 36.06
N SER A 181 -34.57 86.44 35.87
CA SER A 181 -35.59 86.38 36.91
C SER A 181 -35.81 84.87 37.08
N SER A 182 -34.97 84.18 37.84
CA SER A 182 -34.95 84.27 39.31
C SER A 182 -36.35 84.46 39.87
N THR A 183 -37.24 83.53 39.56
CA THR A 183 -38.34 83.08 40.46
C THR A 183 -38.97 81.81 39.88
N ASP A 184 -38.27 80.68 39.96
CA ASP A 184 -38.82 79.50 40.64
C ASP A 184 -37.66 78.59 41.07
N SER A 185 -37.77 78.08 42.28
CA SER A 185 -36.79 77.28 42.98
C SER A 185 -36.57 75.92 42.30
N GLY A 186 -35.35 75.67 41.84
CA GLY A 186 -34.96 74.36 41.32
C GLY A 186 -33.48 74.27 40.93
N LYS A 187 -32.59 74.44 41.92
CA LYS A 187 -31.15 74.12 41.91
C LYS A 187 -30.34 74.64 40.72
N LYS A 188 -29.55 75.70 40.98
CA LYS A 188 -28.31 75.95 40.24
C LYS A 188 -27.37 74.77 40.50
N THR A 189 -27.39 73.77 39.64
CA THR A 189 -26.31 72.77 39.59
C THR A 189 -25.14 73.43 38.90
N ASP A 190 -24.23 74.00 39.69
CA ASP A 190 -22.89 74.33 39.23
C ASP A 190 -22.23 73.05 38.71
N LEU A 191 -21.36 73.12 37.70
CA LEU A 191 -20.67 71.93 37.17
C LEU A 191 -19.78 71.25 38.22
N ALA A 192 -19.45 71.97 39.29
CA ALA A 192 -18.76 71.45 40.47
C ALA A 192 -19.65 70.61 41.41
N ASP A 193 -20.98 70.64 41.24
CA ASP A 193 -21.96 69.88 42.04
C ASP A 193 -22.47 68.61 41.32
N PHE A 194 -22.02 68.34 40.08
CA PHE A 194 -22.20 67.03 39.47
C PHE A 194 -21.13 66.09 40.06
N LYS A 195 -21.46 65.45 41.20
CA LYS A 195 -20.81 64.19 41.54
C LYS A 195 -21.17 63.22 40.41
N VAL A 196 -20.23 63.03 39.49
CA VAL A 196 -20.13 61.74 38.83
C VAL A 196 -19.87 60.78 39.98
N GLU A 197 -20.91 60.09 40.45
CA GLU A 197 -20.68 58.80 41.08
C GLU A 197 -19.95 57.99 40.02
N GLU A 198 -18.63 57.93 40.13
CA GLU A 198 -17.84 56.85 39.56
C GLU A 198 -18.31 55.57 40.25
N ASP A 199 -19.51 55.13 39.89
CA ASP A 199 -19.91 53.75 40.09
C ASP A 199 -19.07 52.95 39.09
N ALA A 200 -17.81 52.72 39.47
CA ALA A 200 -16.88 51.86 38.76
C ALA A 200 -17.48 50.46 38.53
N GLY A 201 -18.46 50.06 39.36
CA GLY A 201 -19.23 48.83 39.20
C GLY A 201 -20.24 48.84 38.05
N ILE A 202 -20.81 49.99 37.64
CA ILE A 202 -21.78 50.04 36.52
C ILE A 202 -21.05 49.81 35.19
N LEU A 203 -19.83 50.34 35.06
CA LEU A 203 -18.99 50.10 33.89
C LEU A 203 -18.50 48.65 33.84
N ASP A 204 -18.14 48.05 34.98
CA ASP A 204 -17.79 46.62 35.07
C ASP A 204 -18.99 45.71 34.78
N GLU A 205 -20.19 46.03 35.26
CA GLU A 205 -21.42 45.28 35.00
C GLU A 205 -21.84 45.38 33.52
N PHE A 206 -21.67 46.55 32.90
CA PHE A 206 -21.89 46.73 31.47
C PHE A 206 -20.86 45.95 30.62
N LEU A 207 -19.57 45.97 31.01
CA LEU A 207 -18.52 45.22 30.31
C LEU A 207 -18.61 43.71 30.52
N ALA A 208 -19.07 43.25 31.69
CA ALA A 208 -19.34 41.85 31.97
C ALA A 208 -20.60 41.34 31.24
N SER A 209 -21.58 42.21 30.95
CA SER A 209 -22.81 41.81 30.24
C SER A 209 -22.60 41.46 28.76
N ASP A 210 -21.48 41.88 28.16
CA ASP A 210 -21.04 41.49 26.81
C ASP A 210 -19.98 40.37 26.84
N GLU A 211 -19.58 39.93 28.05
CA GLU A 211 -18.80 38.71 28.22
C GLU A 211 -19.76 37.53 28.13
N ILE A 212 -19.95 37.06 26.90
CA ILE A 212 -20.57 35.77 26.59
C ILE A 212 -19.70 34.68 27.22
N THR A 213 -19.89 34.44 28.52
CA THR A 213 -19.59 33.16 29.13
C THR A 213 -20.77 32.24 28.82
N PRO A 214 -20.53 31.07 28.22
CA PRO A 214 -21.57 30.15 27.81
C PRO A 214 -22.29 29.63 29.06
N SER A 215 -23.58 29.96 29.18
CA SER A 215 -24.48 29.35 30.14
C SER A 215 -24.35 27.83 30.09
N THR A 216 -23.85 27.26 31.17
CA THR A 216 -23.94 25.85 31.46
C THR A 216 -25.08 25.67 32.44
N GLU A 217 -26.26 25.29 31.96
CA GLU A 217 -27.21 24.46 32.71
C GLU A 217 -28.02 23.62 31.71
N ASP A 218 -27.50 22.44 31.38
CA ASP A 218 -28.34 21.25 31.35
C ASP A 218 -27.53 20.07 31.90
N ALA A 219 -27.98 19.64 33.07
CA ALA A 219 -27.85 18.35 33.73
C ALA A 219 -26.67 17.41 33.37
N SER A 220 -25.85 17.14 34.40
CA SER A 220 -25.80 15.83 35.08
C SER A 220 -24.38 15.32 35.33
N ALA A 221 -24.21 14.80 36.56
CA ALA A 221 -23.22 13.83 37.01
C ALA A 221 -21.76 14.29 37.19
N THR A 222 -21.43 14.49 38.46
CA THR A 222 -20.39 13.73 39.18
C THR A 222 -19.08 13.45 38.42
N THR A 223 -17.99 14.12 38.79
CA THR A 223 -16.94 13.48 39.61
C THR A 223 -15.69 14.35 39.68
N THR A 224 -15.08 14.35 40.85
CA THR A 224 -13.89 15.08 41.25
C THR A 224 -12.66 14.59 40.47
N GLY A 225 -12.08 15.44 39.63
CA GLY A 225 -10.84 15.17 38.89
C GLY A 225 -9.65 15.91 39.48
N ARG A 226 -8.91 15.22 40.36
CA ARG A 226 -7.59 15.58 40.86
C ARG A 226 -6.55 15.19 39.81
N ILE A 227 -5.74 16.14 39.37
CA ILE A 227 -4.60 15.88 38.48
C ILE A 227 -3.53 15.13 39.28
N GLN A 228 -3.19 13.93 38.83
CA GLN A 228 -1.88 13.32 39.02
C GLN A 228 -1.48 12.62 37.71
N ASP A 229 -0.34 13.07 37.17
CA ASP A 229 0.43 12.38 36.16
C ASP A 229 0.79 10.97 36.60
N THR A 230 0.60 9.98 35.72
CA THR A 230 1.52 8.83 35.55
C THR A 230 1.19 8.07 34.27
N PHE A 231 2.10 8.19 33.31
CA PHE A 231 2.74 7.15 32.49
C PHE A 231 2.12 5.73 32.41
N SER A 232 2.07 5.24 31.16
CA SER A 232 2.29 3.86 30.67
C SER A 232 1.16 2.84 30.52
N ASP A 233 1.21 2.29 29.30
CA ASP A 233 1.01 0.90 28.85
C ASP A 233 -0.33 0.41 28.30
N GLU A 234 -0.15 -0.34 27.20
CA GLU A 234 -0.97 -1.33 26.51
C GLU A 234 -2.33 -1.67 27.13
N GLU A 235 -3.35 -1.81 26.27
CA GLU A 235 -3.89 -3.14 25.97
C GLU A 235 -4.80 -3.13 24.74
N ASN A 236 -4.62 -4.18 23.93
CA ASN A 236 -5.52 -4.70 22.91
C ASN A 236 -6.94 -4.89 23.43
N LEU A 237 -7.96 -4.46 22.68
CA LEU A 237 -9.27 -5.15 22.66
C LEU A 237 -9.96 -5.01 21.28
N PRO A 238 -10.77 -6.02 20.88
CA PRO A 238 -11.05 -6.36 19.49
C PRO A 238 -12.25 -5.62 18.90
N VAL A 239 -12.14 -5.19 17.64
CA VAL A 239 -13.28 -4.68 16.86
C VAL A 239 -14.09 -5.86 16.35
N SER A 240 -15.24 -6.09 17.00
CA SER A 240 -16.29 -6.97 16.48
C SER A 240 -17.02 -6.25 15.35
N VAL A 241 -16.88 -6.79 14.14
CA VAL A 241 -17.69 -6.42 12.96
C VAL A 241 -19.15 -6.79 13.23
N GLN A 242 -20.04 -5.80 13.18
CA GLN A 242 -21.45 -6.02 12.90
C GLN A 242 -21.88 -5.13 11.75
N SER A 243 -22.24 -5.81 10.67
CA SER A 243 -22.83 -5.33 9.43
C SER A 243 -24.28 -4.89 9.63
N ASN A 244 -24.67 -3.98 8.73
CA ASN A 244 -26.01 -3.51 8.35
C ASN A 244 -26.42 -2.19 8.98
N ASP A 245 -26.50 -1.15 8.15
CA ASP A 245 -27.77 -0.46 7.94
C ASP A 245 -27.77 0.26 6.59
N ASP A 246 -28.73 -0.12 5.76
CA ASP A 246 -29.19 0.56 4.56
C ASP A 246 -29.63 1.98 4.89
N LEU A 247 -29.00 2.99 4.29
CA LEU A 247 -29.60 4.31 4.12
C LEU A 247 -29.16 4.90 2.78
N ASP A 248 -30.08 4.84 1.82
CA ASP A 248 -30.14 5.76 0.68
C ASP A 248 -30.24 7.20 1.19
N PRO A 249 -29.51 8.14 0.57
CA PRO A 249 -30.16 9.39 0.24
C PRO A 249 -29.86 9.81 -1.21
N GLU A 250 -30.95 10.00 -1.94
CA GLU A 250 -30.99 10.84 -3.13
C GLU A 250 -30.24 12.17 -2.93
N GLY A 251 -29.51 12.59 -3.96
CA GLY A 251 -28.82 13.88 -3.97
C GLY A 251 -28.04 14.10 -5.26
N ASP A 252 -28.75 14.51 -6.31
CA ASP A 252 -28.32 15.32 -7.46
C ASP A 252 -26.82 15.30 -7.83
N TYR A 253 -26.45 14.36 -8.70
CA TYR A 253 -25.23 14.51 -9.51
C TYR A 253 -25.49 15.53 -10.61
N PHE A 254 -24.79 16.67 -10.54
CA PHE A 254 -24.61 17.54 -11.69
C PHE A 254 -23.81 16.78 -12.76
N GLU A 255 -24.52 16.32 -13.79
CA GLU A 255 -23.93 15.99 -15.09
C GLU A 255 -23.39 17.27 -15.71
N ASP A 256 -22.07 17.34 -15.90
CA ASP A 256 -21.47 18.31 -16.81
C ASP A 256 -21.04 17.59 -18.09
N ASP A 257 -21.63 18.08 -19.15
CA ASP A 257 -21.73 17.54 -20.50
C ASP A 257 -20.39 17.75 -21.23
N LEU A 258 -19.56 16.71 -21.34
CA LEU A 258 -18.44 16.68 -22.30
C LEU A 258 -18.67 15.57 -23.32
N ALA A 259 -19.36 15.97 -24.38
CA ALA A 259 -19.52 15.20 -25.60
C ALA A 259 -18.17 14.78 -26.21
N ALA A 260 -18.06 13.46 -26.39
CA ALA A 260 -17.43 12.71 -27.48
C ALA A 260 -16.53 13.47 -28.47
N THR A 261 -15.28 12.99 -28.63
CA THR A 261 -14.71 12.60 -29.94
C THR A 261 -13.32 11.98 -29.78
N HIS A 262 -13.22 10.66 -29.66
CA HIS A 262 -12.35 9.86 -30.53
C HIS A 262 -12.49 8.38 -30.16
N GLY A 263 -13.14 7.65 -31.07
CA GLY A 263 -13.15 6.20 -31.06
C GLY A 263 -11.80 5.67 -31.48
N ASP A 264 -11.33 4.66 -30.76
CA ASP A 264 -10.43 3.66 -31.28
C ASP A 264 -11.28 2.63 -32.06
N PRO A 265 -10.85 2.22 -33.26
CA PRO A 265 -10.74 0.78 -33.44
C PRO A 265 -9.50 0.39 -34.25
N TYR A 266 -8.72 -0.49 -33.65
CA TYR A 266 -7.93 -1.52 -34.34
C TYR A 266 -8.66 -2.03 -35.60
N LEU A 267 -8.07 -1.79 -36.78
CA LEU A 267 -8.30 -2.57 -37.99
C LEU A 267 -7.01 -2.66 -38.81
N GLU A 268 -6.65 -3.92 -39.05
CA GLU A 268 -5.90 -4.53 -40.15
C GLU A 268 -5.38 -3.61 -41.28
N SER A 269 -4.10 -3.77 -41.59
CA SER A 269 -3.55 -3.46 -42.91
C SER A 269 -2.84 -4.69 -43.45
N GLU A 270 -3.54 -5.42 -44.32
CA GLU A 270 -2.94 -6.25 -45.36
C GLU A 270 -2.62 -5.38 -46.59
N GLU A 271 -1.54 -5.78 -47.29
CA GLU A 271 -1.37 -5.77 -48.75
C GLU A 271 -1.07 -4.46 -49.53
N ASN A 272 0.17 -4.30 -49.96
CA ASN A 272 0.61 -4.51 -51.37
C ASN A 272 2.09 -4.12 -51.53
N THR A 273 2.97 -5.03 -51.93
CA THR A 273 3.31 -5.38 -53.33
C THR A 273 4.12 -4.29 -54.02
N GLU A 274 5.42 -4.52 -54.19
CA GLU A 274 6.07 -4.30 -55.47
C GLU A 274 7.36 -5.11 -55.60
N GLU A 275 7.52 -5.61 -56.82
CA GLU A 275 8.34 -6.69 -57.33
C GLU A 275 9.48 -6.05 -58.13
N SER A 276 10.71 -6.56 -58.01
CA SER A 276 11.84 -6.48 -58.97
C SER A 276 13.15 -6.64 -58.18
N ASP A 277 14.22 -7.25 -58.66
CA ASP A 277 14.50 -8.26 -59.69
C ASP A 277 16.01 -8.50 -59.53
N LEU A 278 16.46 -9.72 -59.80
CA LEU A 278 17.81 -10.06 -60.30
C LEU A 278 19.05 -9.58 -59.51
N GLU A 279 19.79 -10.53 -58.90
CA GLU A 279 21.01 -11.01 -59.56
C GLU A 279 21.56 -12.30 -58.91
N LYS A 280 21.74 -13.27 -59.79
CA LYS A 280 22.39 -14.56 -59.59
C LYS A 280 23.83 -14.39 -60.03
N ILE A 281 24.80 -14.60 -59.15
CA ILE A 281 26.18 -14.87 -59.55
C ILE A 281 26.66 -16.12 -58.81
N ASP A 282 26.81 -17.18 -59.61
CA ASP A 282 27.58 -18.38 -59.32
C ASP A 282 29.04 -18.03 -58.99
N SER A 283 29.64 -18.75 -58.04
CA SER A 283 30.95 -19.37 -58.30
C SER A 283 31.30 -20.39 -57.21
N ASP A 284 31.25 -21.65 -57.63
CA ASP A 284 32.19 -22.71 -57.32
C ASP A 284 33.29 -22.45 -56.29
N THR A 285 33.45 -23.37 -55.35
CA THR A 285 34.76 -24.01 -55.17
C THR A 285 34.61 -25.42 -54.62
N LYS A 286 34.90 -26.36 -55.52
CA LYS A 286 34.99 -27.78 -55.33
C LYS A 286 36.46 -28.13 -55.07
N THR A 287 36.75 -28.76 -53.94
CA THR A 287 37.76 -29.85 -53.84
C THR A 287 37.43 -30.73 -52.65
#